data_AF-A0A9P7UQE3-F1
#
_entry.id   AF-A0A9P7UQE3-F1
#
_cell.length_a   1.000
_cell.length_b   1.000
_cell.length_c   1.000
_cell.angle_alpha   90.00
_cell.angle_beta   90.00
_cell.angle_gamma   90.00
#
_symmetry.space_group_name_H-M   'P 1'
#
loop_
_entity.id
_entity.type
_entity.pdbx_description
1 polymer ?
#
loop_
_entity_poly.entity_id
_entity_poly.type
_entity_poly.pdbx_seq_one_letter_code
_entity_poly.pdbx_strand_id
1 'polypeptide(L)'
;MSTQSLAVTSRTFAFARNSAQGRPQTGQSLPATNDSGGSWTAQTRPATGRPQTAASTRYEGNYIITILEGRGIAREVGMAALDMDTGRVVLVQLADCQTYVKTLHQLHRHQPSMILVPDTFLSAQDRGRAKRTNQSTTSMLVELVREEFQGTPIETIPRKYWNEEAGLEFIQQLCVEDEERAGTILAVSNKYYALSASSALFKHAEVRLNTRFASGSLRIRYVPVEGTMMIDPESAKNLELVQSMAYKKSAHSLFGALNHTYTPMGLRLLRVNVLSPLTVQSSIDARLDVVDGNPLDASKIPDL
;
A
#
# COMPACT_ATOMS: atom_id res chain seq x y z
N MET A 1 28.69 -58.58 37.98
CA MET A 1 28.53 -57.29 38.66
C MET A 1 27.21 -56.71 38.16
N SER A 2 26.01 -57.13 38.57
CA SER A 2 25.46 -57.40 39.93
C SER A 2 25.76 -56.18 40.82
N THR A 3 24.81 -55.35 41.23
CA THR A 3 23.60 -55.56 42.09
C THR A 3 22.67 -54.32 41.95
N GLN A 4 21.32 -54.39 41.92
CA GLN A 4 20.35 -54.40 43.07
C GLN A 4 20.68 -53.35 44.16
N SER A 5 19.79 -52.59 44.85
CA SER A 5 18.33 -52.56 45.15
C SER A 5 18.08 -51.25 45.96
N LEU A 6 16.93 -50.55 45.90
CA LEU A 6 15.83 -50.45 46.92
C LEU A 6 15.09 -49.12 46.60
N ALA A 7 13.78 -48.96 46.35
CA ALA A 7 12.55 -49.38 47.02
C ALA A 7 12.27 -48.72 48.40
N VAL A 8 11.38 -47.71 48.43
CA VAL A 8 10.37 -47.36 49.49
C VAL A 8 9.34 -46.43 48.80
N THR A 9 8.17 -46.89 48.31
CA THR A 9 6.89 -47.24 48.98
C THR A 9 6.33 -46.14 49.89
N SER A 10 5.26 -45.44 49.51
CA SER A 10 3.88 -45.68 50.01
C SER A 10 3.02 -44.47 49.57
N ARG A 11 1.71 -44.49 49.31
CA ARG A 11 0.61 -45.47 49.22
C ARG A 11 -0.59 -44.62 48.73
N THR A 12 -1.28 -44.98 47.62
CA THR A 12 -2.68 -45.50 47.56
C THR A 12 -3.78 -44.53 48.03
N PHE A 13 -4.98 -44.36 47.44
CA PHE A 13 -5.93 -45.14 46.60
C PHE A 13 -6.71 -44.11 45.73
N ALA A 14 -7.04 -44.34 44.44
CA ALA A 14 -8.19 -45.10 43.89
C ALA A 14 -9.58 -44.57 44.34
N PHE A 15 -10.69 -44.58 43.59
CA PHE A 15 -11.08 -44.82 42.19
C PHE A 15 -12.59 -44.49 42.09
N ALA A 16 -13.14 -44.58 40.87
CA ALA A 16 -14.56 -44.78 40.50
C ALA A 16 -15.47 -43.53 40.42
N ARG A 17 -15.94 -43.07 39.25
CA ARG A 17 -16.88 -43.60 38.21
C ARG A 17 -18.37 -43.75 38.65
N ASN A 18 -19.16 -42.84 38.07
CA ASN A 18 -20.37 -43.06 37.26
C ASN A 18 -21.73 -43.42 37.91
N SER A 19 -22.76 -42.64 37.56
CA SER A 19 -24.21 -42.96 37.31
C SER A 19 -25.04 -41.68 37.57
N ALA A 20 -25.79 -41.11 36.62
CA ALA A 20 -27.04 -41.52 35.97
C ALA A 20 -28.31 -41.25 36.81
N GLN A 21 -29.34 -40.68 36.14
CA GLN A 21 -30.76 -40.50 36.55
C GLN A 21 -31.00 -39.35 37.55
N GLY A 22 -32.09 -38.57 37.54
CA GLY A 22 -33.35 -38.52 36.80
C GLY A 22 -34.20 -37.36 37.38
N ARG A 23 -35.16 -36.85 36.60
CA ARG A 23 -36.14 -35.81 36.99
C ARG A 23 -36.95 -36.18 38.25
N PRO A 24 -37.58 -35.19 38.92
CA PRO A 24 -39.05 -35.13 38.83
C PRO A 24 -39.64 -33.71 38.64
N GLN A 25 -40.83 -33.69 38.01
CA GLN A 25 -41.79 -32.59 37.99
C GLN A 25 -42.69 -32.64 39.23
N THR A 26 -43.14 -31.48 39.72
CA THR A 26 -44.46 -31.31 40.37
C THR A 26 -44.90 -29.86 40.21
N GLY A 27 -46.12 -29.65 39.71
CA GLY A 27 -46.77 -28.34 39.57
C GLY A 27 -47.79 -28.07 40.69
N GLN A 28 -48.29 -26.83 40.72
CA GLN A 28 -49.57 -26.33 41.27
C GLN A 28 -49.60 -24.80 41.01
N SER A 29 -50.39 -24.31 40.06
CA SER A 29 -51.79 -23.82 40.15
C SER A 29 -51.95 -22.36 40.63
N LEU A 30 -52.62 -21.56 39.80
CA LEU A 30 -52.94 -20.13 39.86
C LEU A 30 -53.80 -19.72 41.09
N PRO A 31 -53.99 -18.40 41.32
CA PRO A 31 -55.22 -17.80 40.79
C PRO A 31 -55.02 -16.46 40.06
N ALA A 32 -55.98 -16.18 39.19
CA ALA A 32 -56.08 -15.00 38.34
C ALA A 32 -56.67 -13.79 39.08
N THR A 33 -56.19 -12.60 38.74
CA THR A 33 -56.97 -11.35 38.82
C THR A 33 -56.65 -10.47 37.62
N ASN A 34 -57.71 -10.12 36.89
CA ASN A 34 -57.78 -9.11 35.84
C ASN A 34 -57.12 -7.79 36.27
N ASP A 35 -56.26 -7.22 35.44
CA ASP A 35 -56.45 -5.82 35.08
C ASP A 35 -55.94 -5.51 33.66
N SER A 36 -56.76 -4.75 32.97
CA SER A 36 -56.69 -4.27 31.61
C SER A 36 -55.75 -3.08 31.49
N GLY A 37 -54.79 -3.11 30.56
CA GLY A 37 -54.10 -1.89 30.15
C GLY A 37 -52.77 -2.09 29.42
N GLY A 38 -52.77 -1.84 28.11
CA GLY A 38 -51.57 -1.45 27.38
C GLY A 38 -50.82 -2.56 26.65
N SER A 39 -51.22 -2.81 25.40
CA SER A 39 -50.36 -3.44 24.39
C SER A 39 -49.17 -2.52 24.10
N TRP A 40 -48.09 -2.65 24.87
CA TRP A 40 -46.78 -2.14 24.47
C TRP A 40 -46.19 -3.12 23.47
N THR A 41 -46.38 -2.84 22.19
CA THR A 41 -45.56 -3.42 21.13
C THR A 41 -44.12 -2.98 21.35
N ALA A 42 -43.31 -3.84 21.98
CA ALA A 42 -41.86 -3.73 21.96
C ALA A 42 -41.39 -4.01 20.52
N GLN A 43 -41.53 -3.02 19.64
CA GLN A 43 -40.81 -2.99 18.37
C GLN A 43 -39.33 -2.83 18.72
N THR A 44 -38.62 -3.96 18.79
CA THR A 44 -37.18 -4.01 18.68
C THR A 44 -36.79 -3.33 17.38
N ARG A 45 -36.33 -2.09 17.48
CA ARG A 45 -35.71 -1.35 16.37
C ARG A 45 -34.61 -2.26 15.81
N PRO A 46 -34.61 -2.61 14.51
CA PRO A 46 -33.51 -3.36 13.94
C PRO A 46 -32.23 -2.57 14.22
N ALA A 47 -31.22 -3.23 14.80
CA ALA A 47 -29.91 -2.64 14.94
C ALA A 47 -29.49 -2.19 13.55
N THR A 48 -29.38 -0.87 13.34
CA THR A 48 -28.76 -0.31 12.14
C THR A 48 -27.30 -0.74 12.21
N GLY A 49 -27.02 -1.91 11.65
CA GLY A 49 -25.68 -2.39 11.43
C GLY A 49 -24.95 -1.28 10.69
N ARG A 50 -24.01 -0.63 11.38
CA ARG A 50 -23.02 0.23 10.75
C ARG A 50 -22.48 -0.56 9.57
N PRO A 51 -22.53 -0.05 8.32
CA PRO A 51 -21.90 -0.76 7.22
C PRO A 51 -20.46 -0.98 7.65
N GLN A 52 -20.07 -2.25 7.79
CA GLN A 52 -18.66 -2.58 7.93
C GLN A 52 -18.01 -1.97 6.71
N THR A 53 -17.22 -0.92 6.92
CA THR A 53 -16.32 -0.41 5.90
C THR A 53 -15.53 -1.62 5.43
N ALA A 54 -15.70 -1.99 4.16
CA ALA A 54 -14.93 -3.02 3.49
C ALA A 54 -13.45 -2.63 3.55
N ALA A 55 -12.82 -2.95 4.65
CA ALA A 55 -11.43 -2.77 4.92
C ALA A 55 -10.97 -4.12 5.43
N SER A 56 -10.27 -4.85 4.56
CA SER A 56 -9.47 -6.07 4.80
C SER A 56 -9.88 -7.37 4.08
N THR A 57 -10.43 -7.31 2.87
CA THR A 57 -9.80 -8.15 1.82
C THR A 57 -8.51 -7.43 1.46
N ARG A 58 -7.36 -8.09 1.63
CA ARG A 58 -6.12 -7.62 0.99
C ARG A 58 -6.44 -7.60 -0.50
N TYR A 59 -6.69 -6.41 -1.03
CA TYR A 59 -6.78 -6.22 -2.45
C TYR A 59 -5.35 -6.40 -2.96
N GLU A 60 -5.03 -7.61 -3.40
CA GLU A 60 -3.86 -7.88 -4.23
C GLU A 60 -4.20 -7.24 -5.57
N GLY A 61 -3.83 -5.97 -5.70
CA GLY A 61 -4.21 -5.20 -6.88
C GLY A 61 -3.51 -5.72 -8.11
N ASN A 62 -4.26 -5.78 -9.22
CA ASN A 62 -3.73 -6.15 -10.50
C ASN A 62 -3.01 -4.94 -11.13
N TYR A 63 -1.78 -4.69 -10.68
CA TYR A 63 -1.00 -3.53 -11.13
C TYR A 63 -0.18 -3.85 -12.37
N ILE A 64 -0.34 -3.04 -13.41
CA ILE A 64 0.53 -2.99 -14.59
C ILE A 64 1.40 -1.76 -14.46
N ILE A 65 2.71 -1.94 -14.52
CA ILE A 65 3.67 -0.86 -14.25
C ILE A 65 4.56 -0.63 -15.46
N THR A 66 4.56 0.59 -16.01
CA THR A 66 5.59 1.05 -16.95
C THR A 66 6.75 1.69 -16.21
N ILE A 67 7.96 1.45 -16.68
CA ILE A 67 9.19 2.03 -16.12
C ILE A 67 10.05 2.61 -17.25
N LEU A 68 10.51 3.84 -17.05
CA LEU A 68 11.45 4.52 -17.92
C LEU A 68 12.65 5.06 -17.15
N GLU A 69 13.83 4.57 -17.49
CA GLU A 69 15.10 5.13 -17.06
C GLU A 69 15.58 6.25 -17.99
N GLY A 70 16.00 7.35 -17.38
CA GLY A 70 16.70 8.46 -18.01
C GLY A 70 18.18 8.15 -18.24
N ARG A 71 18.73 8.66 -19.34
CA ARG A 71 20.15 8.48 -19.72
C ARG A 71 21.06 9.62 -19.24
N GLY A 72 20.56 10.48 -18.36
CA GLY A 72 21.26 11.67 -17.86
C GLY A 72 22.26 11.38 -16.74
N ILE A 73 22.98 12.43 -16.33
CA ILE A 73 23.92 12.40 -15.19
C ILE A 73 23.17 12.11 -13.88
N ALA A 74 21.98 12.69 -13.74
CA ALA A 74 20.99 12.26 -12.75
C ALA A 74 20.23 11.06 -13.31
N ARG A 75 20.41 9.89 -12.69
CA ARG A 75 19.64 8.67 -13.02
C ARG A 75 18.22 8.83 -12.52
N GLU A 76 17.39 9.49 -13.32
CA GLU A 76 15.97 9.64 -13.04
C GLU A 76 15.20 8.45 -13.63
N VAL A 77 14.21 7.99 -12.88
CA VAL A 77 13.29 6.94 -13.28
C VAL A 77 11.87 7.48 -13.22
N GLY A 78 11.16 7.40 -14.34
CA GLY A 78 9.73 7.60 -14.42
C GLY A 78 9.00 6.28 -14.33
N MET A 79 7.91 6.25 -13.59
CA MET A 79 7.08 5.08 -13.41
C MET A 79 5.61 5.46 -13.44
N ALA A 80 4.80 4.66 -14.11
CA ALA A 80 3.34 4.77 -14.05
C ALA A 80 2.75 3.40 -13.71
N ALA A 81 2.02 3.33 -12.60
CA ALA A 81 1.36 2.11 -12.13
C ALA A 81 -0.16 2.25 -12.32
N LEU A 82 -0.76 1.39 -13.14
CA LEU A 82 -2.20 1.31 -13.36
C LEU A 82 -2.74 0.06 -12.66
N ASP A 83 -3.73 0.27 -11.82
CA ASP A 83 -4.54 -0.81 -11.26
C ASP A 83 -5.72 -1.11 -12.21
N MET A 84 -5.70 -2.30 -12.81
CA MET A 84 -6.68 -2.69 -13.82
C MET A 84 -8.10 -2.84 -13.27
N ASP A 85 -8.26 -3.24 -12.00
CA ASP A 85 -9.60 -3.49 -11.46
C ASP A 85 -10.21 -2.24 -10.80
N THR A 86 -9.38 -1.30 -10.29
CA THR A 86 -9.90 -0.06 -9.68
C THR A 86 -9.81 1.19 -10.57
N GLY A 87 -9.06 1.15 -11.68
CA GLY A 87 -8.85 2.32 -12.53
C GLY A 87 -8.04 3.43 -11.86
N ARG A 88 -7.22 3.09 -10.86
CA ARG A 88 -6.31 4.02 -10.19
C ARG A 88 -4.98 4.03 -10.91
N VAL A 89 -4.48 5.22 -11.20
CA VAL A 89 -3.16 5.41 -11.82
C VAL A 89 -2.29 6.22 -10.88
N VAL A 90 -1.13 5.67 -10.55
CA VAL A 90 -0.12 6.32 -9.70
C VAL A 90 1.08 6.65 -10.57
N LEU A 91 1.36 7.94 -10.69
CA LEU A 91 2.50 8.48 -11.42
C LEU A 91 3.61 8.83 -10.44
N VAL A 92 4.84 8.42 -10.77
CA VAL A 92 6.00 8.61 -9.91
C VAL A 92 7.18 9.01 -10.80
N GLN A 93 7.91 10.05 -10.43
CA GLN A 93 9.23 10.34 -10.98
C GLN A 93 10.19 10.54 -9.81
N LEU A 94 11.31 9.83 -9.85
CA LEU A 94 12.29 9.84 -8.78
C LEU A 94 13.71 9.84 -9.34
N ALA A 95 14.64 10.45 -8.63
CA ALA A 95 16.08 10.27 -8.86
C ALA A 95 16.58 9.10 -8.00
N ASP A 96 17.22 8.12 -8.64
CA ASP A 96 17.70 6.89 -8.01
C ASP A 96 19.24 6.76 -8.05
N CYS A 97 19.76 5.79 -7.30
CA CYS A 97 21.17 5.41 -7.32
C CYS A 97 21.42 4.22 -8.27
N GLN A 98 22.67 3.76 -8.35
CA GLN A 98 23.06 2.65 -9.24
C GLN A 98 22.37 1.32 -8.93
N THR A 99 21.87 1.16 -7.70
CA THR A 99 21.20 -0.04 -7.22
C THR A 99 19.67 0.06 -7.27
N TYR A 100 19.11 1.15 -7.79
CA TYR A 100 17.67 1.37 -8.01
C TYR A 100 16.75 1.06 -6.81
N VAL A 101 17.23 1.29 -5.59
CA VAL A 101 16.53 0.92 -4.36
C VAL A 101 15.19 1.63 -4.25
N LYS A 102 15.11 2.90 -4.67
CA LYS A 102 13.83 3.65 -4.61
C LYS A 102 12.81 3.07 -5.57
N THR A 103 13.25 2.73 -6.79
CA THR A 103 12.39 2.11 -7.81
C THR A 103 11.90 0.75 -7.36
N LEU A 104 12.79 -0.10 -6.83
CA LEU A 104 12.43 -1.43 -6.31
C LEU A 104 11.45 -1.34 -5.13
N HIS A 105 11.65 -0.39 -4.22
CA HIS A 105 10.72 -0.14 -3.13
C HIS A 105 9.32 0.25 -3.64
N GLN A 106 9.26 1.09 -4.67
CA GLN A 106 8.00 1.48 -5.30
C GLN A 106 7.29 0.31 -5.99
N LEU A 107 8.05 -0.59 -6.62
CA LEU A 107 7.51 -1.83 -7.21
C LEU A 107 6.96 -2.77 -6.14
N HIS A 108 7.68 -2.96 -5.03
CA HIS A 108 7.20 -3.78 -3.91
C HIS A 108 5.91 -3.27 -3.30
N ARG A 109 5.73 -1.93 -3.24
CA ARG A 109 4.51 -1.30 -2.73
C ARG A 109 3.29 -1.61 -3.60
N HIS A 110 3.47 -1.66 -4.92
CA HIS A 110 2.38 -1.85 -5.88
C HIS A 110 2.26 -3.28 -6.41
N GLN A 111 3.12 -4.23 -5.99
CA GLN A 111 3.12 -5.64 -6.43
C GLN A 111 2.72 -5.83 -7.92
N PRO A 112 3.63 -5.59 -8.87
CA PRO A 112 3.32 -5.65 -10.29
C PRO A 112 2.91 -7.07 -10.74
N SER A 113 1.75 -7.15 -11.39
CA SER A 113 1.31 -8.31 -12.17
C SER A 113 2.02 -8.38 -13.53
N MET A 114 2.46 -7.23 -14.06
CA MET A 114 3.15 -7.09 -15.33
C MET A 114 4.00 -5.82 -15.32
N ILE A 115 5.21 -5.91 -15.89
CA ILE A 115 6.13 -4.79 -16.01
C ILE A 115 6.39 -4.49 -17.48
N LEU A 116 6.36 -3.22 -17.83
CA LEU A 116 6.48 -2.72 -19.19
C LEU A 116 7.72 -1.82 -19.29
N VAL A 117 8.63 -2.17 -20.19
CA VAL A 117 9.88 -1.43 -20.39
C VAL A 117 10.08 -1.06 -21.85
N PRO A 118 10.84 0.01 -22.17
CA PRO A 118 11.14 0.32 -23.57
C PRO A 118 11.98 -0.78 -24.22
N ASP A 119 11.76 -1.06 -25.51
CA ASP A 119 12.57 -2.05 -26.27
C ASP A 119 14.08 -1.79 -26.18
N THR A 120 14.49 -0.53 -25.99
CA THR A 120 15.89 -0.13 -25.85
C THR A 120 16.58 -0.71 -24.62
N PHE A 121 15.84 -1.24 -23.64
CA PHE A 121 16.37 -1.81 -22.40
C PHE A 121 16.91 -3.23 -22.61
N LEU A 122 16.49 -3.93 -23.66
CA LEU A 122 17.00 -5.25 -24.03
C LEU A 122 18.15 -5.18 -25.05
N SER A 123 18.39 -4.00 -25.63
CA SER A 123 19.35 -3.78 -26.73
C SER A 123 20.41 -2.73 -26.39
N ALA A 124 20.63 -2.42 -25.11
CA ALA A 124 21.53 -1.37 -24.69
C ALA A 124 23.00 -1.79 -24.89
N GLN A 125 23.50 -1.76 -26.14
CA GLN A 125 24.85 -1.30 -26.54
C GLN A 125 25.20 -1.42 -28.04
N ASP A 126 24.29 -1.74 -28.96
CA ASP A 126 24.70 -2.03 -30.35
C ASP A 126 24.75 -0.80 -31.29
N ARG A 127 25.54 0.22 -30.95
CA ARG A 127 25.89 1.32 -31.89
C ARG A 127 27.39 1.60 -32.03
N GLY A 128 28.22 0.62 -31.72
CA GLY A 128 29.63 0.69 -32.11
C GLY A 128 30.48 -0.41 -31.51
N ARG A 129 30.48 -1.59 -32.14
CA ARG A 129 31.63 -2.48 -32.41
C ARG A 129 31.15 -3.94 -32.57
N ALA A 130 31.52 -4.52 -33.70
CA ALA A 130 31.11 -5.85 -34.14
C ALA A 130 31.54 -7.01 -33.20
N LYS A 131 30.71 -8.07 -33.25
CA LYS A 131 30.95 -9.49 -32.90
C LYS A 131 31.31 -9.81 -31.44
N ARG A 132 30.35 -10.41 -30.71
CA ARG A 132 30.50 -11.69 -29.96
C ARG A 132 29.16 -12.17 -29.38
N THR A 133 28.75 -13.38 -29.78
CA THR A 133 28.01 -14.40 -29.00
C THR A 133 26.93 -13.96 -27.97
N ASN A 134 25.64 -14.20 -28.31
CA ASN A 134 24.47 -14.46 -27.44
C ASN A 134 24.52 -14.05 -25.95
N GLN A 135 24.62 -12.76 -25.66
CA GLN A 135 24.24 -12.24 -24.35
C GLN A 135 23.57 -10.87 -24.55
N SER A 136 22.24 -10.84 -24.49
CA SER A 136 21.44 -9.61 -24.59
C SER A 136 21.86 -8.68 -23.44
N THR A 137 22.48 -7.55 -23.78
CA THR A 137 22.89 -6.53 -22.80
C THR A 137 21.66 -5.81 -22.29
N THR A 138 21.04 -6.44 -21.30
CA THR A 138 19.87 -5.93 -20.61
C THR A 138 20.32 -4.79 -19.68
N SER A 139 19.54 -3.71 -19.58
CA SER A 139 19.82 -2.65 -18.60
C SER A 139 19.89 -3.24 -17.18
N MET A 140 20.82 -2.79 -16.34
CA MET A 140 20.97 -3.22 -14.94
C MET A 140 19.63 -3.18 -14.18
N LEU A 141 18.80 -2.17 -14.43
CA LEU A 141 17.47 -2.06 -13.84
C LEU A 141 16.58 -3.29 -14.15
N VAL A 142 16.57 -3.76 -15.39
CA VAL A 142 15.75 -4.92 -15.79
C VAL A 142 16.32 -6.22 -15.25
N GLU A 143 17.64 -6.33 -15.10
CA GLU A 143 18.25 -7.48 -14.42
C GLU A 143 17.81 -7.54 -12.95
N LEU A 144 17.94 -6.43 -12.21
CA LEU A 144 17.50 -6.33 -10.82
C LEU A 144 16.00 -6.61 -10.66
N VAL A 145 15.17 -6.05 -11.55
CA VAL A 145 13.72 -6.30 -11.54
C VAL A 145 13.41 -7.77 -11.82
N ARG A 146 14.14 -8.44 -12.70
CA ARG A 146 13.97 -9.89 -12.96
C ARG A 146 14.38 -10.74 -11.77
N GLU A 147 15.45 -10.36 -11.07
CA GLU A 147 15.95 -11.07 -9.88
C GLU A 147 14.97 -10.98 -8.71
N GLU A 148 14.41 -9.78 -8.47
CA GLU A 148 13.45 -9.52 -7.39
C GLU A 148 12.04 -10.07 -7.71
N PHE A 149 11.59 -9.96 -8.97
CA PHE A 149 10.24 -10.35 -9.40
C PHE A 149 10.26 -11.55 -10.37
N GLN A 150 10.76 -12.69 -9.90
CA GLN A 150 10.92 -13.93 -10.70
C GLN A 150 9.60 -14.50 -11.29
N GLY A 151 8.44 -13.99 -10.86
CA GLY A 151 7.12 -14.41 -11.33
C GLY A 151 6.40 -13.40 -12.24
N THR A 152 6.96 -12.22 -12.50
CA THR A 152 6.26 -11.14 -13.20
C THR A 152 6.71 -11.05 -14.66
N PRO A 153 5.80 -11.16 -15.66
CA PRO A 153 6.14 -11.00 -17.07
C PRO A 153 6.62 -9.57 -17.37
N ILE A 154 7.74 -9.48 -18.09
CA ILE A 154 8.27 -8.22 -18.59
C ILE A 154 8.01 -8.15 -20.09
N GLU A 155 7.10 -7.27 -20.51
CA GLU A 155 6.88 -6.97 -21.93
C GLU A 155 7.57 -5.67 -22.33
N THR A 156 7.89 -5.56 -23.62
CA THR A 156 8.55 -4.36 -24.14
C THR A 156 7.63 -3.54 -25.04
N ILE A 157 7.79 -2.22 -24.97
CA ILE A 157 7.02 -1.26 -25.74
C ILE A 157 7.96 -0.49 -26.68
N PRO A 158 7.62 -0.38 -27.97
CA PRO A 158 8.35 0.44 -28.92
C PRO A 158 8.50 1.88 -28.49
N ARG A 159 9.71 2.44 -28.65
CA ARG A 159 10.05 3.81 -28.19
C ARG A 159 9.13 4.90 -28.77
N LYS A 160 8.51 4.65 -29.92
CA LYS A 160 7.53 5.55 -30.56
C LYS A 160 6.32 5.89 -29.68
N TYR A 161 5.98 5.04 -28.70
CA TYR A 161 4.86 5.26 -27.78
C TYR A 161 5.27 5.96 -26.47
N TRP A 162 6.55 6.33 -26.32
CA TRP A 162 7.08 7.00 -25.14
C TRP A 162 7.21 8.50 -25.40
N ASN A 163 6.09 9.22 -25.41
CA ASN A 163 6.05 10.66 -25.65
C ASN A 163 5.43 11.40 -24.44
N GLU A 164 6.03 12.50 -24.03
CA GLU A 164 5.52 13.35 -22.95
C GLU A 164 4.24 14.09 -23.33
N GLU A 165 4.15 14.63 -24.55
CA GLU A 165 3.00 15.43 -25.01
C GLU A 165 1.75 14.56 -25.05
N ALA A 166 1.85 13.39 -25.69
CA ALA A 166 0.78 12.41 -25.71
C ALA A 166 0.42 11.91 -24.30
N GLY A 167 1.41 11.77 -23.40
CA GLY A 167 1.17 11.39 -22.01
C GLY A 167 0.33 12.43 -21.27
N LEU A 168 0.65 13.71 -21.44
CA LEU A 168 -0.11 14.82 -20.85
C LEU A 168 -1.54 14.88 -21.40
N GLU A 169 -1.72 14.70 -22.71
CA GLU A 169 -3.04 14.63 -23.36
C GLU A 169 -3.88 13.47 -22.78
N PHE A 170 -3.30 12.28 -22.63
CA PHE A 170 -3.99 11.14 -22.01
C PHE A 170 -4.39 11.42 -20.57
N ILE A 171 -3.51 12.04 -19.79
CA ILE A 171 -3.83 12.40 -18.40
C ILE A 171 -4.97 13.41 -18.37
N GLN A 172 -4.95 14.45 -19.21
CA GLN A 172 -6.02 15.46 -19.27
C GLN A 172 -7.37 14.85 -19.69
N GLN A 173 -7.37 13.92 -20.64
CA GLN A 173 -8.58 13.29 -21.15
C GLN A 173 -9.16 12.23 -20.20
N LEU A 174 -8.30 11.38 -19.63
CA LEU A 174 -8.73 10.21 -18.86
C LEU A 174 -8.90 10.51 -17.36
N CYS A 175 -8.28 11.56 -16.84
CA CYS A 175 -8.38 11.92 -15.42
C CYS A 175 -9.78 12.41 -15.07
N VAL A 176 -10.35 11.85 -14.00
CA VAL A 176 -11.62 12.29 -13.40
C VAL A 176 -11.55 13.79 -13.08
N GLU A 177 -12.65 14.51 -13.33
CA GLU A 177 -12.81 15.91 -12.95
C GLU A 177 -12.96 16.04 -11.41
N ASP A 178 -11.84 16.02 -10.69
CA ASP A 178 -11.77 16.20 -9.24
C ASP A 178 -10.99 17.49 -8.90
N GLU A 179 -11.11 18.00 -7.69
CA GLU A 179 -10.36 19.16 -7.19
C GLU A 179 -8.84 18.92 -7.25
N GLU A 180 -8.44 17.66 -7.08
CA GLU A 180 -7.05 17.20 -7.18
C GLU A 180 -6.52 17.11 -8.62
N ARG A 181 -7.38 17.20 -9.65
CA ARG A 181 -6.97 17.09 -11.06
C ARG A 181 -5.99 18.19 -11.43
N ALA A 182 -6.32 19.45 -11.08
CA ALA A 182 -5.50 20.60 -11.40
C ALA A 182 -4.11 20.51 -10.73
N GLY A 183 -4.08 20.11 -9.46
CA GLY A 183 -2.83 19.88 -8.73
C GLY A 183 -1.99 18.76 -9.33
N THR A 184 -2.62 17.67 -9.76
CA THR A 184 -1.93 16.56 -10.42
C THR A 184 -1.33 16.99 -11.76
N ILE A 185 -2.08 17.70 -12.60
CA ILE A 185 -1.61 18.20 -13.91
C ILE A 185 -0.42 19.15 -13.72
N LEU A 186 -0.51 20.07 -12.77
CA LEU A 186 0.58 20.99 -12.45
C LEU A 186 1.83 20.26 -11.95
N ALA A 187 1.67 19.22 -11.13
CA ALA A 187 2.80 18.45 -10.60
C ALA A 187 3.51 17.62 -11.68
N VAL A 188 2.76 17.09 -12.67
CA VAL A 188 3.33 16.26 -13.74
C VAL A 188 3.82 17.05 -14.95
N SER A 189 3.42 18.32 -15.13
CA SER A 189 3.70 19.08 -16.35
C SER A 189 5.20 19.19 -16.67
N ASN A 190 6.06 19.24 -15.64
CA ASN A 190 7.51 19.32 -15.78
C ASN A 190 8.22 17.97 -15.57
N LYS A 191 7.48 16.86 -15.62
CA LYS A 191 7.96 15.50 -15.30
C LYS A 191 7.95 14.61 -16.54
N TYR A 192 8.92 14.86 -17.43
CA TYR A 192 9.08 14.14 -18.71
C TYR A 192 8.96 12.62 -18.56
N TYR A 193 9.66 12.02 -17.59
CA TYR A 193 9.74 10.57 -17.46
C TYR A 193 8.42 9.97 -16.96
N ALA A 194 7.71 10.63 -16.04
CA ALA A 194 6.38 10.18 -15.61
C ALA A 194 5.34 10.30 -16.73
N LEU A 195 5.35 11.42 -17.47
CA LEU A 195 4.45 11.63 -18.61
C LEU A 195 4.69 10.60 -19.71
N SER A 196 5.95 10.40 -20.09
CA SER A 196 6.34 9.42 -21.11
C SER A 196 5.95 8.00 -20.70
N ALA A 197 6.12 7.63 -19.43
CA ALA A 197 5.70 6.34 -18.90
C ALA A 197 4.17 6.14 -18.91
N SER A 198 3.41 7.20 -18.62
CA SER A 198 1.94 7.16 -18.70
C SER A 198 1.45 6.93 -20.14
N SER A 199 2.08 7.59 -21.12
CA SER A 199 1.74 7.43 -22.54
C SER A 199 1.92 5.99 -23.02
N ALA A 200 3.07 5.39 -22.67
CA ALA A 200 3.36 4.00 -23.00
C ALA A 200 2.36 3.03 -22.32
N LEU A 201 1.98 3.31 -21.08
CA LEU A 201 1.05 2.49 -20.31
C LEU A 201 -0.33 2.45 -20.96
N PHE A 202 -0.88 3.61 -21.30
CA PHE A 202 -2.19 3.70 -21.95
C PHE A 202 -2.15 3.13 -23.36
N LYS A 203 -1.08 3.35 -24.12
CA LYS A 203 -0.92 2.77 -25.46
C LYS A 203 -0.82 1.24 -25.42
N HIS A 204 -0.14 0.69 -24.41
CA HIS A 204 -0.09 -0.76 -24.22
C HIS A 204 -1.46 -1.31 -23.84
N ALA A 205 -2.18 -0.66 -22.93
CA ALA A 205 -3.54 -1.05 -22.56
C ALA A 205 -4.49 -1.04 -23.78
N GLU A 206 -4.40 -0.03 -24.66
CA GLU A 206 -5.21 0.05 -25.88
C GLU A 206 -4.86 -1.03 -26.90
N VAL A 207 -3.57 -1.23 -27.20
CA VAL A 207 -3.12 -2.07 -28.33
C VAL A 207 -3.05 -3.55 -27.94
N ARG A 208 -2.53 -3.84 -26.74
CA ARG A 208 -2.22 -5.21 -26.32
C ARG A 208 -3.36 -5.84 -25.53
N LEU A 209 -3.94 -5.08 -24.60
CA LEU A 209 -5.03 -5.57 -23.74
C LEU A 209 -6.42 -5.32 -24.35
N ASN A 210 -6.48 -4.52 -25.43
CA ASN A 210 -7.73 -4.10 -26.07
C ASN A 210 -8.71 -3.43 -25.09
N THR A 211 -8.17 -2.78 -24.05
CA THR A 211 -8.92 -2.07 -23.02
C THR A 211 -8.91 -0.59 -23.35
N ARG A 212 -10.09 0.00 -23.52
CA ARG A 212 -10.24 1.45 -23.71
C ARG A 212 -10.89 2.06 -22.48
N PHE A 213 -10.28 3.12 -21.97
CA PHE A 213 -10.81 3.89 -20.86
C PHE A 213 -11.71 5.00 -21.39
N ALA A 214 -12.81 5.27 -20.70
CA ALA A 214 -13.67 6.40 -21.01
C ALA A 214 -13.00 7.69 -20.51
N SER A 215 -13.29 8.81 -21.17
CA SER A 215 -12.81 10.11 -20.70
C SER A 215 -13.30 10.36 -19.27
N GLY A 216 -12.40 10.82 -18.39
CA GLY A 216 -12.70 11.03 -16.98
C GLY A 216 -12.99 9.77 -16.16
N SER A 217 -12.59 8.57 -16.60
CA SER A 217 -12.84 7.33 -15.83
C SER A 217 -11.71 6.95 -14.87
N LEU A 218 -10.51 7.50 -15.03
CA LEU A 218 -9.32 7.10 -14.28
C LEU A 218 -8.99 8.08 -13.16
N ARG A 219 -8.64 7.54 -12.00
CA ARG A 219 -8.16 8.34 -10.87
C ARG A 219 -6.64 8.42 -10.93
N ILE A 220 -6.14 9.46 -11.58
CA ILE A 220 -4.70 9.68 -11.77
C ILE A 220 -4.17 10.56 -10.65
N ARG A 221 -3.11 10.13 -9.97
CA ARG A 221 -2.43 10.89 -8.92
C ARG A 221 -0.93 10.84 -9.10
N TYR A 222 -0.28 11.99 -8.94
CA TYR A 222 1.17 12.07 -8.84
C TYR A 222 1.60 11.93 -7.38
N VAL A 223 2.55 11.03 -7.13
CA VAL A 223 3.11 10.81 -5.79
C VAL A 223 4.56 11.27 -5.80
N PRO A 224 4.88 12.41 -5.14
CA PRO A 224 6.27 12.82 -4.96
C PRO A 224 6.98 11.82 -4.04
N VAL A 225 8.19 11.40 -4.43
CA VAL A 225 9.04 10.51 -3.61
C VAL A 225 10.04 11.32 -2.78
N GLU A 226 10.17 12.61 -3.06
CA GLU A 226 11.06 13.53 -2.35
C GLU A 226 10.37 14.16 -1.14
N GLY A 227 11.15 14.54 -0.14
CA GLY A 227 10.66 15.21 1.07
C GLY A 227 10.17 14.28 2.18
N THR A 228 10.12 12.97 1.94
CA THR A 228 9.83 11.96 2.97
C THR A 228 10.84 10.82 2.97
N MET A 229 11.05 10.22 4.15
CA MET A 229 11.91 9.07 4.34
C MET A 229 11.18 7.82 3.84
N MET A 230 11.84 7.05 2.99
CA MET A 230 11.34 5.74 2.56
C MET A 230 11.56 4.72 3.68
N ILE A 231 10.50 4.01 4.05
CA ILE A 231 10.54 2.92 5.02
C ILE A 231 10.04 1.66 4.33
N ASP A 232 10.89 0.65 4.28
CA ASP A 232 10.52 -0.66 3.73
C ASP A 232 9.40 -1.32 4.54
N PRO A 233 8.43 -2.03 3.92
CA PRO A 233 7.39 -2.75 4.65
C PRO A 233 7.89 -3.74 5.70
N GLU A 234 9.05 -4.37 5.49
CA GLU A 234 9.68 -5.26 6.46
C GLU A 234 10.25 -4.48 7.64
N SER A 235 10.99 -3.39 7.37
CA SER A 235 11.46 -2.47 8.41
C SER A 235 10.31 -1.89 9.24
N ALA A 236 9.19 -1.52 8.60
CA ALA A 236 8.01 -1.00 9.29
C ALA A 236 7.37 -2.04 10.23
N LYS A 237 7.45 -3.33 9.89
CA LYS A 237 7.00 -4.44 10.75
C LYS A 237 8.00 -4.73 11.87
N ASN A 238 9.29 -4.77 11.56
CA ASN A 238 10.37 -5.06 12.50
C ASN A 238 10.50 -3.98 13.58
N LEU A 239 10.24 -2.72 13.22
CA LEU A 239 10.17 -1.59 14.15
C LEU A 239 8.78 -1.44 14.81
N GLU A 240 7.83 -2.33 14.51
CA GLU A 240 6.45 -2.29 15.01
C GLU A 240 5.82 -0.89 14.90
N LEU A 241 5.99 -0.23 13.74
CA LEU A 241 5.62 1.19 13.60
C LEU A 241 4.12 1.42 13.78
N VAL A 242 3.30 0.51 13.24
CA VAL A 242 1.82 0.63 13.28
C VAL A 242 1.18 -0.45 14.13
N GLN A 243 1.67 -1.69 14.04
CA GLN A 243 1.09 -2.85 14.70
C GLN A 243 2.20 -3.73 15.26
N SER A 244 1.99 -4.24 16.47
CA SER A 244 2.90 -5.20 17.08
C SER A 244 2.86 -6.55 16.38
N MET A 245 4.01 -7.22 16.27
CA MET A 245 4.12 -8.56 15.72
C MET A 245 3.58 -9.62 16.70
N ALA A 246 3.75 -9.41 18.01
CA ALA A 246 3.30 -10.35 19.04
C ALA A 246 1.77 -10.30 19.26
N TYR A 247 1.19 -9.10 19.26
CA TYR A 247 -0.24 -8.91 19.55
C TYR A 247 -0.90 -7.94 18.57
N LYS A 248 -1.70 -8.47 17.64
CA LYS A 248 -2.36 -7.68 16.56
C LYS A 248 -3.30 -6.56 17.05
N LYS A 249 -3.68 -6.52 18.33
CA LYS A 249 -4.55 -5.49 18.92
C LYS A 249 -3.92 -4.75 20.10
N SER A 250 -2.63 -4.91 20.35
CA SER A 250 -1.98 -4.21 21.46
C SER A 250 -1.68 -2.75 21.10
N ALA A 251 -1.72 -1.88 22.11
CA ALA A 251 -1.18 -0.52 22.02
C ALA A 251 0.37 -0.48 22.02
N HIS A 252 1.03 -1.63 22.12
CA HIS A 252 2.48 -1.79 22.09
C HIS A 252 3.04 -1.66 20.66
N SER A 253 2.81 -0.52 20.02
CA SER A 253 3.43 -0.11 18.75
C SER A 253 3.81 1.37 18.85
N LEU A 254 4.73 1.86 18.02
CA LEU A 254 5.07 3.29 18.02
C LEU A 254 3.82 4.15 17.80
N PHE A 255 2.97 3.74 16.84
CA PHE A 255 1.67 4.38 16.61
C PHE A 255 0.76 4.33 17.84
N GLY A 256 0.70 3.21 18.56
CA GLY A 256 -0.08 3.08 19.78
C GLY A 256 0.39 4.01 20.90
N ALA A 257 1.71 4.19 21.03
CA ALA A 257 2.33 5.08 22.01
C ALA A 257 2.12 6.57 21.68
N LEU A 258 2.15 6.95 20.40
CA LEU A 258 1.98 8.35 19.96
C LEU A 258 0.52 8.77 19.78
N ASN A 259 -0.42 7.82 19.70
CA ASN A 259 -1.81 8.12 19.37
C ASN A 259 -2.59 8.71 20.55
N HIS A 260 -2.58 10.03 20.65
CA HIS A 260 -3.47 10.83 21.50
C HIS A 260 -4.52 11.61 20.71
N THR A 261 -4.86 11.14 19.50
CA THR A 261 -5.80 11.85 18.61
C THR A 261 -7.26 11.55 18.98
N TYR A 262 -8.09 12.60 19.05
CA TYR A 262 -9.52 12.47 19.36
C TYR A 262 -10.40 12.27 18.12
N THR A 263 -9.87 12.59 16.92
CA THR A 263 -10.64 12.51 15.67
C THR A 263 -10.13 11.37 14.79
N PRO A 264 -11.03 10.66 14.07
CA PRO A 264 -10.63 9.63 13.11
C PRO A 264 -9.74 10.17 11.98
N MET A 265 -9.85 11.46 11.65
CA MET A 265 -8.98 12.10 10.66
C MET A 265 -7.58 12.35 11.23
N GLY A 266 -7.47 12.81 12.48
CA GLY A 266 -6.18 12.92 13.17
C GLY A 266 -5.47 11.56 13.27
N LEU A 267 -6.21 10.49 13.58
CA LEU A 267 -5.67 9.13 13.62
C LEU A 267 -5.08 8.69 12.27
N ARG A 268 -5.79 8.95 11.18
CA ARG A 268 -5.31 8.66 9.82
C ARG A 268 -4.07 9.47 9.47
N LEU A 269 -4.08 10.77 9.78
CA LEU A 269 -2.96 11.67 9.52
C LEU A 269 -1.71 11.26 10.31
N LEU A 270 -1.86 10.94 11.60
CA LEU A 270 -0.76 10.43 12.43
C LEU A 270 -0.16 9.16 11.83
N ARG A 271 -1.02 8.25 11.34
CA ARG A 271 -0.57 6.99 10.73
C ARG A 271 0.27 7.25 9.47
N VAL A 272 -0.17 8.17 8.62
CA VAL A 272 0.59 8.58 7.43
C VAL A 272 1.92 9.22 7.83
N ASN A 273 1.91 10.12 8.82
CA ASN A 273 3.12 10.81 9.29
C ASN A 273 4.17 9.87 9.89
N VAL A 274 3.74 8.78 10.56
CA VAL A 274 4.65 7.76 11.09
C VAL A 274 5.26 6.90 10.00
N LEU A 275 4.48 6.56 8.96
CA LEU A 275 4.94 5.72 7.84
C LEU A 275 5.74 6.51 6.78
N SER A 276 5.61 7.83 6.75
CA SER A 276 6.31 8.71 5.82
C SER A 276 6.86 9.92 6.57
N PRO A 277 7.92 9.75 7.38
CA PRO A 277 8.55 10.85 8.11
C PRO A 277 9.08 11.91 7.13
N LEU A 278 9.01 13.19 7.50
CA LEU A 278 9.54 14.28 6.68
C LEU A 278 11.08 14.26 6.69
N THR A 279 11.69 14.66 5.58
CA THR A 279 13.16 14.86 5.46
C THR A 279 13.56 16.32 5.30
N VAL A 280 12.58 17.21 5.12
CA VAL A 280 12.82 18.64 4.93
C VAL A 280 12.95 19.31 6.29
N GLN A 281 14.13 19.84 6.61
CA GLN A 281 14.43 20.41 7.92
C GLN A 281 13.44 21.53 8.32
N SER A 282 13.17 22.49 7.43
CA SER A 282 12.24 23.58 7.71
C SER A 282 10.83 23.09 8.07
N SER A 283 10.35 22.04 7.39
CA SER A 283 9.05 21.43 7.68
C SER A 283 9.05 20.65 9.00
N ILE A 284 10.18 20.07 9.40
CA ILE A 284 10.34 19.40 10.69
C ILE A 284 10.33 20.43 11.82
N ASP A 285 11.14 21.49 11.69
CA ASP A 285 11.24 22.56 12.67
C ASP A 285 9.90 23.27 12.86
N ALA A 286 9.18 23.56 11.76
CA ALA A 286 7.85 24.15 11.84
C ALA A 286 6.83 23.27 12.61
N ARG A 287 6.93 21.94 12.49
CA ARG A 287 6.08 21.02 13.28
C ARG A 287 6.50 20.97 14.73
N LEU A 288 7.81 21.06 15.02
CA LEU A 288 8.35 21.07 16.37
C LEU A 288 7.95 22.36 17.11
N ASP A 289 8.02 23.52 16.45
CA ASP A 289 7.60 24.81 17.01
C ASP A 289 6.14 24.78 17.48
N VAL A 290 5.24 24.14 16.72
CA VAL A 290 3.82 23.95 17.09
C VAL A 290 3.67 23.07 18.34
N VAL A 291 4.51 22.06 18.50
CA VAL A 291 4.47 21.15 19.67
C VAL A 291 5.06 21.81 20.91
N ASP A 292 6.15 22.56 20.75
CA ASP A 292 6.84 23.27 21.84
C ASP A 292 6.11 24.55 22.27
N GLY A 293 5.11 25.00 21.50
CA GLY A 293 4.31 26.18 21.81
C GLY A 293 5.02 27.50 21.53
N ASN A 294 6.08 27.49 20.70
CA ASN A 294 6.73 28.71 20.26
C ASN A 294 5.81 29.45 19.26
N PRO A 295 5.67 30.79 19.36
CA PRO A 295 4.85 31.54 18.42
C PRO A 295 5.41 31.36 17.01
N LEU A 296 4.52 30.97 16.08
CA LEU A 296 4.83 30.80 14.66
C LEU A 296 5.41 32.12 14.12
N ASP A 297 6.72 32.15 13.88
CA ASP A 297 7.35 33.24 13.16
C ASP A 297 6.90 33.15 11.70
N ALA A 298 5.98 34.03 11.31
CA ALA A 298 5.37 34.08 9.99
C ALA A 298 6.38 34.30 8.85
N SER A 299 7.64 34.62 9.16
CA SER A 299 8.73 34.74 8.19
C SER A 299 9.34 33.40 7.73
N LYS A 300 8.98 32.27 8.37
CA LYS A 300 9.55 30.93 8.10
C LYS A 300 8.65 30.00 7.30
N ILE A 301 7.45 30.44 6.90
CA ILE A 301 6.56 29.63 6.05
C ILE A 301 7.05 29.80 4.60
N PRO A 302 7.63 28.77 3.94
CA PRO A 302 7.83 28.85 2.51
C PRO A 302 6.46 28.86 1.84
N ASP A 303 6.25 29.81 0.92
CA ASP A 303 5.07 29.87 0.06
C ASP A 303 4.81 28.49 -0.57
N LEU A 304 3.62 27.94 -0.28
CA LEU A 304 3.10 26.71 -0.88
C LEU A 304 2.67 26.96 -2.33
#